data_AF-A0A6G3XW09-F1
#
_entry.id   AF-A0A6G3XW09-F1
#
_cell.length_a   1.000
_cell.length_b   1.000
_cell.length_c   1.000
_cell.angle_alpha   90.00
_cell.angle_beta   90.00
_cell.angle_gamma   90.00
#
_symmetry.space_group_name_H-M   'P 1'
#
loop_
_entity.id
_entity.type
_entity.pdbx_description
1 polymer ?
#
loop_
_entity_poly.entity_id
_entity_poly.type
_entity_poly.pdbx_seq_one_letter_code
_entity_poly.pdbx_strand_id
1 'polypeptide(L)'
;MDVSWTVWVLTIVGLSALIGVDFFIGRKPHDVSTKEAGIWTIVWIVLAVLFGAGLAVLGEGKASGEFFAGFITEKSLSVDNLFVFVL
;
A
#
# COMPACT_ATOMS: atom_id res chain seq x y z
N MET A 1 -22.61 8.37 3.00
CA MET A 1 -21.12 8.39 3.01
C MET A 1 -20.71 7.75 4.33
N ASP A 2 -21.17 6.54 4.59
CA ASP A 2 -21.15 6.00 5.96
C ASP A 2 -20.38 4.69 5.94
N VAL A 3 -19.07 4.82 5.69
CA VAL A 3 -18.14 3.71 5.93
C VAL A 3 -18.17 3.44 7.43
N SER A 4 -18.56 2.22 7.81
CA SER A 4 -18.69 1.82 9.21
C SER A 4 -17.44 2.13 10.02
N TRP A 5 -17.63 2.63 11.25
CA TRP A 5 -16.56 2.89 12.21
C TRP A 5 -15.62 1.69 12.38
N THR A 6 -16.16 0.47 12.30
CA THR A 6 -15.37 -0.77 12.38
C THR A 6 -14.35 -0.87 11.25
N VAL A 7 -14.72 -0.50 10.01
CA VAL A 7 -13.80 -0.54 8.86
C VAL A 7 -12.68 0.49 9.02
N TRP A 8 -13.00 1.67 9.56
CA TRP A 8 -12.00 2.68 9.89
C TRP A 8 -11.00 2.20 10.95
N VAL A 9 -11.49 1.64 12.06
CA VAL A 9 -10.62 1.10 13.13
C VAL A 9 -9.75 -0.03 12.59
N LEU A 10 -10.31 -0.97 11.82
CA LEU A 10 -9.55 -2.06 11.21
C LEU A 10 -8.49 -1.54 10.24
N THR A 11 -8.81 -0.54 9.43
CA THR A 11 -7.88 0.07 8.47
C THR A 11 -6.72 0.75 9.21
N ILE A 12 -7.00 1.57 10.23
CA ILE A 12 -5.98 2.27 11.00
C ILE A 12 -5.07 1.27 11.73
N VAL A 13 -5.63 0.26 12.40
CA VAL A 13 -4.86 -0.76 13.11
C VAL A 13 -4.02 -1.58 12.14
N GLY A 14 -4.61 -2.01 11.02
CA GLY A 14 -3.91 -2.76 9.98
C GLY A 14 -2.75 -1.97 9.36
N LEU A 15 -2.99 -0.71 9.00
CA LEU A 15 -1.95 0.18 8.48
C LEU A 15 -0.84 0.43 9.49
N SER A 16 -1.18 0.67 10.75
CA SER A 16 -0.20 0.87 11.84
C SER A 16 0.68 -0.37 12.04
N ALA A 17 0.07 -1.56 11.96
CA ALA A 17 0.80 -2.82 12.03
C ALA A 17 1.74 -3.02 10.84
N LEU A 18 1.28 -2.74 9.61
CA LEU A 18 2.10 -2.82 8.40
C LEU A 18 3.31 -1.87 8.47
N ILE A 19 3.09 -0.63 8.89
CA ILE A 19 4.17 0.35 9.08
C ILE A 19 5.15 -0.14 10.16
N GLY A 20 4.65 -0.65 11.28
CA GLY A 20 5.50 -1.20 12.35
C GLY A 20 6.34 -2.39 11.88
N VAL A 21 5.77 -3.28 11.08
CA VAL A 21 6.49 -4.42 10.48
C VAL A 21 7.55 -3.93 9.49
N ASP A 22 7.23 -2.99 8.62
CA ASP A 22 8.16 -2.42 7.64
C ASP A 22 9.37 -1.79 8.33
N PHE A 23 9.14 -0.94 9.34
CA PHE A 23 10.23 -0.35 10.14
C PHE A 23 11.08 -1.41 10.84
N PHE A 24 10.47 -2.47 11.36
CA PHE A 24 11.19 -3.53 12.04
C PHE A 24 12.08 -4.33 11.09
N ILE A 25 11.64 -4.56 9.86
CA ILE A 25 12.39 -5.30 8.84
C ILE A 25 13.48 -4.41 8.23
N GLY A 26 13.15 -3.16 7.91
CA GLY A 26 14.06 -2.18 7.32
C GLY A 26 15.11 -1.59 8.27
N ARG A 27 15.11 -1.97 9.56
CA ARG A 27 16.01 -1.40 10.58
C ARG A 27 17.51 -1.63 10.34
N LYS A 28 17.88 -2.58 9.48
CA LYS A 28 19.29 -2.92 9.21
C LYS A 28 19.68 -2.36 7.84
N PRO A 29 20.62 -1.40 7.79
CA PRO A 29 21.19 -0.94 6.54
C PRO A 29 21.85 -2.12 5.81
N HIS A 30 21.38 -2.42 4.62
CA HIS A 30 21.96 -3.40 3.72
C HIS A 30 21.79 -2.89 2.28
N ASP A 31 22.68 -3.31 1.39
CA ASP A 31 22.54 -3.00 -0.04
C ASP A 31 21.36 -3.79 -0.61
N VAL A 32 20.30 -3.06 -0.97
CA VAL A 32 19.09 -3.65 -1.53
C VAL A 32 19.37 -4.09 -2.97
N SER A 33 19.37 -5.40 -3.19
CA SER A 33 19.48 -5.94 -4.55
C SER A 33 18.22 -5.66 -5.38
N THR A 34 18.34 -5.62 -6.71
CA THR A 34 17.19 -5.44 -7.61
C THR A 34 16.12 -6.51 -7.41
N LYS A 35 16.52 -7.74 -7.07
CA LYS A 35 15.60 -8.85 -6.78
C LYS A 35 14.79 -8.57 -5.51
N GLU A 36 15.44 -8.09 -4.47
CA GLU A 36 14.80 -7.76 -3.20
C GLU A 36 13.85 -6.57 -3.35
N ALA A 37 14.28 -5.50 -4.03
CA ALA A 37 13.43 -4.36 -4.35
C ALA A 37 12.17 -4.76 -5.14
N GLY A 38 12.33 -5.69 -6.11
CA GLY A 38 11.22 -6.25 -6.87
C GLY A 38 10.24 -7.04 -6.00
N ILE A 39 10.74 -7.89 -5.10
CA ILE A 39 9.92 -8.66 -4.17
C ILE A 39 9.11 -7.71 -3.26
N TRP A 40 9.76 -6.72 -2.66
CA TRP A 40 9.07 -5.74 -1.81
C TRP A 40 8.00 -4.97 -2.58
N THR A 41 8.30 -4.56 -3.81
CA THR A 41 7.31 -3.90 -4.68
C THR A 41 6.08 -4.78 -4.91
N ILE A 42 6.27 -6.07 -5.20
CA ILE A 42 5.17 -7.01 -5.41
C ILE A 42 4.36 -7.20 -4.12
N VAL A 43 5.02 -7.36 -2.97
CA VAL A 43 4.35 -7.52 -1.67
C VAL A 43 3.42 -6.33 -1.40
N TRP A 44 3.91 -5.11 -1.57
CA TRP A 44 3.09 -3.91 -1.34
C TRP A 44 1.93 -3.77 -2.32
N ILE A 45 2.13 -4.13 -3.60
CA ILE A 45 1.05 -4.15 -4.59
C ILE A 45 -0.02 -5.19 -4.21
N VAL A 46 0.39 -6.39 -3.83
CA VAL A 46 -0.55 -7.46 -3.43
C VAL A 46 -1.35 -7.04 -2.19
N LEU A 47 -0.70 -6.43 -1.19
CA LEU A 47 -1.39 -5.90 -0.01
C LEU A 47 -2.42 -4.82 -0.37
N ALA A 48 -2.07 -3.88 -1.27
CA ALA A 48 -2.99 -2.86 -1.74
C ALA A 48 -4.19 -3.48 -2.48
N VAL A 49 -3.96 -4.47 -3.36
CA VAL A 49 -5.03 -5.17 -4.06
C VAL A 49 -5.94 -5.93 -3.10
N LEU A 50 -5.39 -6.64 -2.11
CA LEU A 50 -6.16 -7.34 -1.10
C LEU A 50 -7.01 -6.38 -0.27
N PHE A 51 -6.47 -5.22 0.10
CA PHE A 51 -7.21 -4.19 0.81
C PHE A 51 -8.35 -3.61 -0.04
N GLY A 52 -8.08 -3.25 -1.30
CA GLY A 52 -9.10 -2.73 -2.22
C GLY A 52 -10.21 -3.75 -2.52
N ALA A 53 -9.87 -5.04 -2.62
CA ALA A 53 -10.85 -6.13 -2.72
C ALA A 53 -11.66 -6.29 -1.42
N GLY A 54 -11.00 -6.17 -0.26
CA GLY A 54 -11.66 -6.14 1.04
C GLY A 54 -12.68 -5.01 1.16
N LEU A 55 -12.34 -3.81 0.67
CA LEU A 55 -13.27 -2.68 0.59
C LEU A 55 -14.45 -2.96 -0.35
N ALA A 56 -14.24 -3.67 -1.45
CA ALA A 56 -15.33 -4.03 -2.36
C ALA A 56 -16.34 -5.02 -1.73
N VAL A 57 -15.87 -5.88 -0.83
CA VAL A 57 -16.71 -6.88 -0.13
C VAL A 57 -17.35 -6.32 1.14
N LEU A 58 -16.62 -5.49 1.90
CA LEU A 58 -17.04 -5.00 3.23
C LEU A 58 -17.65 -3.60 3.21
N GLY A 59 -17.43 -2.83 2.15
CA GLY A 59 -17.88 -1.45 2.00
C GLY A 59 -18.76 -1.24 0.77
N GLU A 60 -19.01 0.03 0.44
CA GLU A 60 -19.68 0.40 -0.81
C GLU A 60 -18.68 0.31 -1.97
N GLY A 61 -19.10 -0.26 -3.12
CA GLY A 61 -18.21 -0.43 -4.29
C GLY A 61 -17.53 0.86 -4.78
N LYS A 62 -18.12 2.02 -4.48
CA LYS A 62 -17.53 3.33 -4.73
C LYS A 62 -16.21 3.56 -3.97
N ALA A 63 -16.13 3.14 -2.70
CA ALA A 63 -14.94 3.32 -1.88
C ALA A 63 -13.75 2.48 -2.39
N SER A 64 -14.02 1.28 -2.91
CA SER A 64 -12.99 0.45 -3.57
C SER A 64 -12.46 1.14 -4.84
N GLY A 65 -13.36 1.71 -5.66
CA GLY A 65 -12.97 2.46 -6.86
C GLY A 65 -12.12 3.70 -6.54
N GLU A 66 -12.51 4.48 -5.54
CA GLU A 66 -11.73 5.65 -5.07
C GLU A 66 -10.36 5.24 -4.54
N PHE A 67 -10.27 4.14 -3.78
CA PHE A 67 -9.01 3.61 -3.31
C PHE A 67 -8.08 3.21 -4.45
N PHE A 68 -8.55 2.43 -5.42
CA PHE A 68 -7.71 2.00 -6.54
C PHE A 68 -7.28 3.16 -7.45
N ALA A 69 -8.18 4.12 -7.69
CA ALA A 69 -7.85 5.33 -8.43
C ALA A 69 -6.70 6.09 -7.73
N GLY A 70 -6.84 6.35 -6.42
CA GLY A 70 -5.78 6.98 -5.63
C GLY A 70 -4.48 6.18 -5.62
N PHE A 71 -4.56 4.87 -5.38
CA PHE A 71 -3.38 3.99 -5.33
C PHE A 71 -2.59 4.01 -6.65
N ILE A 72 -3.26 3.91 -7.80
CA ILE A 72 -2.59 3.95 -9.11
C ILE A 72 -1.97 5.32 -9.34
N THR A 73 -2.70 6.41 -9.06
CA THR A 73 -2.16 7.77 -9.22
C THR A 73 -0.92 8.01 -8.37
N GLU A 74 -0.96 7.67 -7.09
CA GLU A 74 0.19 7.80 -6.17
C GLU A 74 1.36 6.90 -6.60
N LYS A 75 1.07 5.67 -7.05
CA LYS A 75 2.11 4.75 -7.53
C LYS A 75 2.79 5.28 -8.80
N SER A 76 2.03 5.87 -9.72
CA SER A 76 2.57 6.50 -10.92
C SER A 76 3.48 7.68 -10.57
N LEU A 77 3.08 8.54 -9.62
CA LEU A 77 3.91 9.65 -9.13
C LEU A 77 5.21 9.16 -8.48
N SER A 78 5.14 8.09 -7.68
CA SER A 78 6.32 7.48 -7.06
C SER A 78 7.31 6.90 -8.10
N VAL A 79 6.81 6.31 -9.18
CA VAL A 79 7.65 5.76 -10.27
C VAL A 79 8.25 6.89 -11.10
N ASP A 80 7.52 7.97 -11.36
CA ASP A 80 8.04 9.17 -12.03
C ASP A 80 9.23 9.76 -11.25
N ASN A 81 9.08 9.89 -9.92
CA ASN A 81 10.14 10.35 -9.03
C ASN A 81 11.38 9.45 -9.02
N LEU A 82 11.24 8.14 -9.27
CA LEU A 82 12.38 7.22 -9.33
C LEU A 82 13.30 7.54 -10.51
N PHE A 83 12.75 7.96 -11.66
CA PHE A 83 13.57 8.33 -12.82
C PHE A 83 14.46 9.54 -12.54
N VAL A 84 14.01 10.49 -11.72
CA VAL A 84 14.82 11.63 -11.29
C VAL A 84 16.01 11.20 -10.43
N PHE A 85 15.87 10.15 -9.60
CA PHE A 85 16.96 9.66 -8.76
C PHE A 85 17.96 8.75 -9.46
N VAL A 86 17.58 8.18 -10.61
CA VAL A 86 18.42 7.25 -11.38
C VAL A 86 19.25 7.95 -12.47
N LEU A 87 18.85 9.15 -12.90
CA LEU A 87 19.58 10.01 -13.85
C LEU A 87 20.70 10.80 -13.17
#